data_AF-A0A6A8LPR8-F1
#
_entry.id   AF-A0A6A8LPR8-F1
#
_cell.length_a   1.000
_cell.length_b   1.000
_cell.length_c   1.000
_cell.angle_alpha   90.00
_cell.angle_beta   90.00
_cell.angle_gamma   90.00
#
_symmetry.space_group_name_H-M   'P 1'
#
loop_
_entity.id
_entity.type
_entity.pdbx_description
1 polymer ?
#
loop_
_entity_poly.entity_id
_entity_poly.type
_entity_poly.pdbx_seq_one_letter_code
_entity_poly.pdbx_strand_id
1 'polypeptide(L)' 'MKITWHGHAFIEIQVAGKQILIDPFITGNPFTKTKPEDFNPDYILLTHSHHDHVGDTEE' A
#
# COMPACT_ATOMS: atom_id res chain seq x y z
N MET A 1 -4.50 -16.61 -3.63
CA MET A 1 -3.75 -15.57 -2.91
C MET A 1 -2.73 -15.01 -3.88
N LYS A 2 -2.64 -13.69 -4.00
CA LYS A 2 -1.65 -12.99 -4.82
C LYS A 2 -1.01 -11.91 -3.96
N ILE A 3 0.31 -11.78 -4.03
CA ILE A 3 1.08 -10.76 -3.33
C ILE A 3 1.80 -9.95 -4.42
N THR A 4 1.78 -8.62 -4.30
CA THR A 4 2.48 -7.72 -5.22
C THR A 4 3.28 -6.73 -4.40
N TRP A 5 4.56 -6.57 -4.79
CA TRP A 5 5.45 -5.57 -4.20
C TRP A 5 5.46 -4.34 -5.10
N HIS A 6 5.20 -3.19 -4.49
CA HIS A 6 5.11 -1.90 -5.15
C HIS A 6 6.28 -0.98 -4.75
N GLY A 7 7.39 -1.51 -4.23
CA GLY A 7 8.51 -0.68 -3.81
C GLY A 7 8.50 -0.30 -2.33
N HIS A 8 9.67 0.00 -1.77
CA HIS A 8 9.84 0.23 -0.33
C HIS A 8 9.20 -0.91 0.49
N ALA A 9 8.40 -0.58 1.52
CA ALA A 9 7.61 -1.51 2.32
C ALA A 9 6.17 -1.70 1.79
N PHE A 10 5.80 -1.09 0.66
CA PHE A 10 4.44 -1.15 0.12
C PHE A 10 4.15 -2.53 -0.51
N ILE A 11 3.28 -3.29 0.16
CA ILE A 11 2.82 -4.63 -0.28
C ILE A 11 1.31 -4.63 -0.44
N GLU A 12 0.84 -5.14 -1.58
CA GLU A 12 -0.56 -5.48 -1.79
C GLU A 12 -0.77 -6.99 -1.67
N ILE A 13 -1.80 -7.38 -0.92
CA ILE A 13 -2.24 -8.77 -0.80
C ILE A 13 -3.69 -8.88 -1.27
N GLN A 14 -3.93 -9.73 -2.26
CA GLN A 14 -5.26 -10.15 -2.69
C GLN A 14 -5.53 -11.59 -2.21
N VAL A 15 -6.46 -11.74 -1.28
CA VAL A 15 -6.78 -13.03 -0.64
C VAL A 15 -8.24 -13.11 -0.27
N ALA A 16 -8.88 -14.26 -0.49
CA ALA A 16 -10.30 -14.50 -0.12
C ALA A 16 -11.28 -13.41 -0.61
N GLY A 17 -11.03 -12.83 -1.79
CA GLY A 17 -11.85 -11.73 -2.34
C GLY A 17 -11.66 -10.38 -1.66
N LYS A 18 -10.59 -10.22 -0.86
CA LYS A 18 -10.22 -8.99 -0.16
C LYS A 18 -8.91 -8.42 -0.68
N GLN A 19 -8.83 -7.09 -0.76
CA GLN A 19 -7.61 -6.34 -1.04
C GLN A 19 -7.09 -5.71 0.25
N ILE A 20 -5.82 -6.01 0.58
CA ILE A 20 -5.13 -5.53 1.76
C ILE A 20 -3.88 -4.79 1.30
N LEU A 21 -3.69 -3.55 1.76
CA LEU A 21 -2.43 -2.82 1.58
C LEU A 21 -1.65 -2.81 2.90
N ILE A 22 -0.35 -3.02 2.82
CA ILE A 22 0.58 -2.87 3.93
C ILE A 22 1.51 -1.71 3.59
N ASP A 23 1.61 -0.74 4.50
CA ASP A 23 2.47 0.44 4.39
C ASP A 23 2.41 1.14 3.01
N PRO A 24 1.24 1.68 2.59
CA PRO A 24 1.04 2.20 1.24
C PRO A 24 1.68 3.58 1.03
N PHE A 25 3.01 3.61 1.02
CA PHE A 25 3.80 4.74 0.57
C PHE A 25 3.83 4.79 -0.96
N ILE A 26 2.93 5.58 -1.54
CA ILE A 26 2.72 5.70 -2.99
C ILE A 26 3.33 7.02 -3.47
N THR A 27 2.87 8.16 -2.94
CA THR A 27 3.37 9.48 -3.33
C THR A 27 4.80 9.68 -2.84
N GLY A 28 5.73 9.85 -3.78
CA GLY A 28 7.16 10.02 -3.48
C GLY A 28 7.96 8.73 -3.46
N ASN A 29 7.33 7.56 -3.61
CA ASN A 29 8.02 6.28 -3.75
C ASN A 29 8.59 6.13 -5.17
N PRO A 30 9.93 6.10 -5.36
CA PRO A 30 10.55 6.09 -6.68
C PRO A 30 10.45 4.73 -7.39
N PHE A 31 9.97 3.70 -6.71
CA PHE A 31 9.90 2.33 -7.22
C PHE A 31 8.50 1.94 -7.72
N THR A 32 7.49 2.78 -7.54
CA THR A 32 6.15 2.55 -8.10
C THR A 32 5.75 3.61 -9.12
N LYS A 33 4.86 3.21 -10.02
CA LYS A 33 4.12 4.11 -10.92
C LYS A 33 2.63 4.14 -10.60
N THR A 34 2.20 3.38 -9.60
CA THR A 34 0.82 3.36 -9.13
C THR A 34 0.48 4.67 -8.45
N LYS A 35 -0.80 4.99 -8.41
CA LYS A 35 -1.37 6.16 -7.75
C LYS A 35 -2.31 5.72 -6.64
N PRO A 36 -2.56 6.56 -5.62
CA PRO A 36 -3.55 6.25 -4.59
C PRO A 36 -4.91 5.85 -5.18
N GLU A 37 -5.35 6.52 -6.24
CA GLU A 37 -6.63 6.24 -6.92
C GLU A 37 -6.71 4.85 -7.59
N ASP A 38 -5.59 4.15 -7.78
CA ASP A 38 -5.57 2.80 -8.37
C ASP A 38 -6.07 1.73 -7.37
N PHE A 39 -6.23 2.09 -6.10
CA PHE A 39 -6.56 1.16 -5.03
C PHE A 39 -7.90 1.52 -4.36
N ASN A 40 -8.64 0.47 -3.95
CA ASN A 40 -9.83 0.61 -3.12
C ASN A 40 -9.83 -0.54 -2.10
N PRO A 41 -8.90 -0.51 -1.13
CA PRO A 41 -8.63 -1.66 -0.29
C PRO A 41 -9.70 -1.86 0.78
N ASP A 42 -9.95 -3.13 1.15
CA ASP A 42 -10.78 -3.47 2.30
C ASP A 42 -10.07 -3.17 3.62
N TYR A 43 -8.74 -3.28 3.65
CA TYR A 43 -7.91 -3.06 4.83
C TYR A 43 -6.59 -2.39 4.48
N ILE A 44 -6.13 -1.54 5.40
CA ILE A 44 -4.80 -0.95 5.41
C ILE A 44 -4.14 -1.33 6.72
N LEU A 45 -2.93 -1.89 6.66
CA LEU A 45 -2.12 -2.23 7.82
C LEU A 45 -0.87 -1.37 7.82
N LEU A 46 -0.64 -0.69 8.93
CA LEU A 46 0.55 0.12 9.16
C LEU A 46 1.46 -0.57 10.15
N THR A 47 2.72 -0.74 9.79
CA THR A 47 3.73 -1.31 10.70
C THR A 47 4.11 -0.33 11.81
N HIS A 48 4.22 0.96 11.47
CA HIS A 48 4.50 2.06 12.38
C HIS A 48 4.20 3.42 11.70
N SER A 49 4.42 4.53 12.42
CA SER A 49 3.94 5.87 12.03
C SER A 49 4.98 6.75 11.31
N HIS A 50 6.04 6.19 10.72
CA HIS A 50 6.92 7.00 9.88
C HIS A 50 6.25 7.31 8.54
N HIS A 51 6.60 8.46 7.95
CA HIS A 51 5.95 8.98 6.75
C HIS A 51 6.06 8.03 5.54
N ASP A 52 7.19 7.34 5.39
CA ASP A 52 7.44 6.35 4.34
C ASP A 52 6.71 5.01 4.56
N HIS A 53 5.87 4.92 5.61
CA HIS A 53 4.99 3.80 5.87
C HIS A 53 3.51 4.23 5.91
N VAL A 54 3.19 5.31 6.61
CA VAL A 54 1.84 5.92 6.61
C VAL A 54 1.49 6.38 5.21
N GLY A 55 2.41 7.07 4.51
CA GLY A 55 2.20 7.48 3.12
C GLY A 55 0.85 8.14 2.88
N ASP A 56 0.11 7.60 1.91
CA ASP A 56 -1.15 8.13 1.42
C ASP A 56 -2.38 7.57 2.17
N THR A 57 -2.23 7.04 3.40
CA THR A 57 -3.39 6.51 4.16
C THR A 57 -4.29 7.59 4.75
N GLU A 58 -3.74 8.77 4.99
CA GLU A 58 -4.42 9.91 5.61
C GLU A 58 -4.29 11.09 4.66
N GLU A 59 -5.22 11.23 3.71
CA GLU A 59 -5.63 12.47 2.99
C GLU A 59 -6.64 12.15 1.88
#